data_AF-D3YTP1-F1
#
_entry.id   AF-D3YTP1-F1
#
_cell.length_a   1.000
_cell.length_b   1.000
_cell.length_c   1.000
_cell.angle_alpha   90.00
_cell.angle_beta   90.00
_cell.angle_gamma   90.00
#
_symmetry.space_group_name_H-M   'P 1'
#
loop_
_entity.id
_entity.type
_entity.pdbx_description
1 polymer ?
#
loop_
_entity_poly.entity_id
_entity_poly.type
_entity_poly.pdbx_seq_one_letter_code
_entity_poly.pdbx_strand_id
1 'polypeptide(L)'
;MTDCGNELNESLCVSVDSWWADINYYLSVIPFLAAVDSGITGISPNQITILPPPKDQMRFCYNVSDCQSAVPGTMNRWRDFFQYMQLNSSDFDGLLNYLWEAHASSLDYPTSAFGDRYNFYSEKEANFEENWAIAVNYLAAARLPTTQNRTYSFQRGLPPRVLVDTDIAPFIPDFTPLQNEVLVSLKLLGDTDRNSGSLSLTLWENLMSTKLARTLFLKAFEEFLATSS
;
A
#
# COMPACT_ATOMS: atom_id res chain seq x y z
N MET A 1 -6.49 -15.03 21.42
CA MET A 1 -6.19 -15.73 20.17
C MET A 1 -7.50 -16.24 19.61
N THR A 2 -7.84 -15.82 18.39
CA THR A 2 -8.99 -16.33 17.62
C THR A 2 -8.43 -17.14 16.47
N ASP A 3 -9.08 -18.25 16.09
CA ASP A 3 -8.63 -19.12 14.98
C ASP A 3 -8.94 -18.53 13.58
N CYS A 4 -9.43 -17.29 13.55
CA CYS A 4 -9.69 -16.47 12.36
C CYS A 4 -8.52 -16.48 11.37
N GLY A 5 -8.76 -17.02 10.17
CA GLY A 5 -7.76 -17.05 9.09
C GLY A 5 -6.74 -18.19 9.18
N ASN A 6 -6.79 -19.06 10.20
CA ASN A 6 -5.86 -20.18 10.38
C ASN A 6 -6.38 -21.50 9.77
N GLU A 7 -7.70 -21.68 9.63
CA GLU A 7 -8.30 -22.90 9.05
C GLU A 7 -8.86 -22.66 7.65
N LEU A 8 -8.73 -23.68 6.77
CA LEU A 8 -9.26 -23.67 5.39
C LEU A 8 -10.77 -23.37 5.33
N ASN A 9 -11.54 -23.72 6.36
CA ASN A 9 -12.99 -23.51 6.44
C ASN A 9 -13.41 -22.21 7.16
N GLU A 10 -12.50 -21.51 7.84
CA GLU A 10 -12.68 -20.14 8.38
C GLU A 10 -11.94 -19.09 7.55
N SER A 11 -11.61 -19.44 6.30
CA SER A 11 -10.64 -18.75 5.43
C SER A 11 -11.01 -17.34 4.98
N LEU A 12 -12.25 -16.88 5.22
CA LEU A 12 -12.69 -15.52 4.90
C LEU A 12 -12.64 -14.56 6.10
N CYS A 13 -12.29 -15.06 7.29
CA CYS A 13 -12.15 -14.22 8.47
C CYS A 13 -10.85 -13.39 8.39
N VAL A 14 -10.96 -12.09 8.65
CA VAL A 14 -9.82 -11.16 8.69
C VAL A 14 -9.50 -10.83 10.15
N SER A 15 -8.30 -11.17 10.60
CA SER A 15 -7.88 -10.98 11.99
C SER A 15 -7.81 -9.50 12.35
N VAL A 16 -8.42 -9.13 13.49
CA VAL A 16 -8.37 -7.77 14.06
C VAL A 16 -7.00 -7.42 14.66
N ASP A 17 -6.13 -8.41 14.83
CA ASP A 17 -4.76 -8.23 15.34
C ASP A 17 -3.74 -8.07 14.19
N SER A 18 -4.19 -8.12 12.93
CA SER A 18 -3.31 -8.06 11.76
C SER A 18 -3.05 -6.62 11.30
N TRP A 19 -1.77 -6.22 11.29
CA TRP A 19 -1.36 -4.93 10.73
C TRP A 19 -1.72 -4.84 9.25
N TRP A 20 -1.43 -5.89 8.47
CA TRP A 20 -1.81 -5.96 7.06
C TRP A 20 -3.31 -5.76 6.83
N ALA A 21 -4.18 -6.34 7.67
CA ALA A 21 -5.63 -6.13 7.57
C ALA A 21 -6.00 -4.66 7.81
N ASP A 22 -5.46 -4.07 8.87
CA ASP A 22 -5.74 -2.68 9.25
C ASP A 22 -5.29 -1.71 8.16
N ILE A 23 -4.08 -1.87 7.59
CA ILE A 23 -3.60 -1.05 6.48
C ILE A 23 -4.45 -1.28 5.22
N ASN A 24 -4.78 -2.54 4.88
CA ASN A 24 -5.56 -2.84 3.68
C ASN A 24 -7.01 -2.35 3.77
N TYR A 25 -7.57 -2.18 4.97
CA TYR A 25 -8.83 -1.47 5.16
C TYR A 25 -8.75 -0.07 4.54
N TYR A 26 -7.71 0.69 4.87
CA TYR A 26 -7.54 2.04 4.34
C TYR A 26 -7.26 2.04 2.84
N LEU A 27 -6.52 1.05 2.34
CA LEU A 27 -6.24 0.89 0.91
C LEU A 27 -7.42 0.37 0.08
N SER A 28 -8.47 -0.16 0.70
CA SER A 28 -9.60 -0.78 0.00
C SER A 28 -10.93 -0.06 0.26
N VAL A 29 -11.27 0.17 1.52
CA VAL A 29 -12.55 0.73 1.94
C VAL A 29 -12.63 2.23 1.64
N ILE A 30 -11.56 2.98 1.92
CA ILE A 30 -11.54 4.42 1.64
C ILE A 30 -11.68 4.70 0.14
N PRO A 31 -10.91 4.07 -0.78
CA PRO A 31 -11.15 4.24 -2.21
C PRO A 31 -12.56 3.82 -2.63
N PHE A 32 -13.09 2.72 -2.09
CA PHE A 32 -14.45 2.29 -2.41
C PHE A 32 -15.50 3.35 -2.02
N LEU A 33 -15.43 3.87 -0.79
CA LEU A 33 -16.36 4.90 -0.32
C LEU A 33 -16.19 6.22 -1.07
N ALA A 34 -14.96 6.60 -1.43
CA ALA A 34 -14.72 7.75 -2.29
C ALA A 34 -15.24 7.55 -3.72
N ALA A 35 -15.22 6.32 -4.24
CA ALA A 35 -15.87 5.99 -5.53
C ALA A 35 -17.39 6.16 -5.43
N VAL A 36 -18.01 5.70 -4.34
CA VAL A 36 -19.43 5.94 -4.05
C VAL A 36 -19.73 7.44 -3.98
N ASP A 37 -18.93 8.21 -3.25
CA ASP A 37 -19.08 9.67 -3.13
C ASP A 37 -18.92 10.40 -4.48
N SER A 38 -18.02 9.92 -5.34
CA SER A 38 -17.81 10.46 -6.69
C SER A 38 -18.99 10.20 -7.64
N GLY A 39 -19.89 9.28 -7.28
CA GLY A 39 -21.03 8.85 -8.11
C GLY A 39 -20.67 7.83 -9.20
N ILE A 40 -19.40 7.45 -9.37
CA ILE A 40 -18.97 6.54 -10.44
C ILE A 40 -19.56 5.12 -10.31
N THR A 41 -19.89 4.71 -9.10
CA THR A 41 -20.50 3.38 -8.85
C THR A 41 -22.00 3.36 -9.10
N GLY A 42 -22.67 4.53 -9.17
CA GLY A 42 -24.12 4.65 -9.20
C GLY A 42 -24.82 4.28 -7.88
N ILE A 43 -24.07 3.96 -6.83
CA ILE A 43 -24.61 3.66 -5.50
C ILE A 43 -24.78 4.98 -4.73
N SER A 44 -25.92 5.17 -4.07
CA SER A 44 -26.08 6.33 -3.18
C SER A 44 -25.27 6.15 -1.89
N PRO A 45 -24.57 7.18 -1.39
CA PRO A 45 -23.84 7.13 -0.11
C PRO A 45 -24.65 6.59 1.08
N ASN A 46 -25.97 6.82 1.08
CA ASN A 46 -26.87 6.38 2.16
C ASN A 46 -27.28 4.90 2.06
N GLN A 47 -26.95 4.21 0.95
CA GLN A 47 -27.30 2.81 0.73
C GLN A 47 -26.22 1.84 1.20
N ILE A 48 -25.04 2.33 1.60
CA ILE A 48 -23.91 1.48 1.96
C ILE A 48 -23.33 1.89 3.31
N THR A 49 -23.01 0.90 4.12
CA THR A 49 -22.28 1.07 5.38
C THR A 49 -21.45 -0.18 5.59
N ILE A 50 -20.17 0.01 5.84
CA ILE A 50 -19.21 -1.04 6.13
C ILE A 50 -19.45 -1.53 7.55
N LEU A 51 -19.41 -2.84 7.76
CA LEU A 51 -19.60 -3.40 9.09
C LEU A 51 -18.37 -3.13 9.95
N PRO A 52 -18.55 -2.68 11.21
CA PRO A 52 -17.43 -2.45 12.10
C PRO A 52 -16.78 -3.77 12.54
N PRO A 53 -15.46 -3.78 12.78
CA PRO A 53 -14.79 -4.91 13.42
C PRO A 53 -15.31 -5.15 14.85
N PRO A 54 -15.14 -6.36 15.40
CA PRO A 54 -15.56 -6.67 16.77
C PRO A 54 -14.73 -5.94 17.85
N LYS A 55 -13.55 -5.41 17.49
CA LYS A 55 -12.67 -4.61 18.36
C LYS A 55 -12.21 -3.37 17.61
N ASP A 56 -11.67 -2.38 18.33
CA ASP A 56 -11.00 -1.23 17.72
C ASP A 56 -11.89 -0.35 16.81
N GLN A 57 -13.21 -0.40 17.02
CA GLN A 57 -14.19 0.24 16.14
C GLN A 57 -13.97 1.76 15.94
N MET A 58 -13.43 2.44 16.94
CA MET A 58 -13.18 3.88 16.86
C MET A 58 -11.98 4.24 15.99
N ARG A 59 -11.19 3.25 15.55
CA ARG A 59 -10.00 3.44 14.71
C ARG A 59 -10.31 3.36 13.22
N PHE A 60 -11.58 3.15 12.83
CA PHE A 60 -12.02 3.07 11.44
C PHE A 60 -13.26 3.95 11.20
N CYS A 61 -13.56 4.18 9.93
CA CYS A 61 -14.76 4.89 9.47
C CYS A 61 -15.55 3.99 8.52
N TYR A 62 -16.88 4.10 8.49
CA TYR A 62 -17.73 3.04 7.92
C TYR A 62 -18.65 3.47 6.78
N ASN A 63 -18.81 4.76 6.58
CA ASN A 63 -19.62 5.32 5.51
C ASN A 63 -18.94 6.58 4.97
N VAL A 64 -19.47 7.12 3.88
CA VAL A 64 -18.89 8.28 3.20
C VAL A 64 -18.73 9.47 4.14
N SER A 65 -19.77 9.81 4.93
CA SER A 65 -19.75 10.97 5.84
C SER A 65 -18.70 10.82 6.94
N ASP A 66 -18.65 9.65 7.57
CA ASP A 66 -17.70 9.36 8.65
C ASP A 66 -16.26 9.37 8.12
N CYS A 67 -16.01 8.75 6.97
CA CYS A 67 -14.68 8.73 6.36
C CYS A 67 -14.24 10.10 5.86
N GLN A 68 -15.16 10.88 5.30
CA GLN A 68 -14.88 12.27 4.91
C GLN A 68 -14.53 13.14 6.13
N SER A 69 -15.06 12.82 7.30
CA SER A 69 -14.74 13.51 8.56
C SER A 69 -13.43 13.02 9.18
N ALA A 70 -13.17 11.71 9.15
CA ALA A 70 -12.00 11.10 9.78
C ALA A 70 -10.70 11.29 8.96
N VAL A 71 -10.77 11.11 7.64
CA VAL A 71 -9.61 11.19 6.72
C VAL A 71 -9.95 12.05 5.48
N PRO A 72 -10.31 13.34 5.67
CA PRO A 72 -10.79 14.20 4.59
C PRO A 72 -9.82 14.32 3.42
N GLY A 73 -8.52 14.41 3.71
CA GLY A 73 -7.48 14.53 2.70
C GLY A 73 -7.39 13.32 1.78
N THR A 74 -7.50 12.11 2.34
CA THR A 74 -7.44 10.85 1.60
C THR A 74 -8.71 10.64 0.78
N MET A 75 -9.89 10.88 1.37
CA MET A 75 -11.17 10.80 0.67
C MET A 75 -11.23 11.75 -0.53
N ASN A 76 -10.79 13.00 -0.35
CA ASN A 76 -10.76 13.99 -1.42
C ASN A 76 -9.85 13.55 -2.58
N ARG A 77 -8.63 13.06 -2.29
CA ARG A 77 -7.71 12.59 -3.34
C ARG A 77 -8.25 11.41 -4.13
N TRP A 78 -8.89 10.45 -3.47
CA TRP A 78 -9.56 9.36 -4.18
C TRP A 78 -10.73 9.85 -5.03
N ARG A 79 -11.54 10.79 -4.52
CA ARG A 79 -12.62 11.41 -5.31
C ARG A 79 -12.06 12.14 -6.53
N ASP A 80 -10.97 12.88 -6.37
CA ASP A 80 -10.31 13.60 -7.47
C ASP A 80 -9.79 12.61 -8.53
N PHE A 81 -9.24 11.47 -8.12
CA PHE A 81 -8.87 10.38 -9.04
C PHE A 81 -10.07 9.87 -9.85
N PHE A 82 -11.17 9.51 -9.19
CA PHE A 82 -12.37 8.98 -9.87
C PHE A 82 -13.01 10.03 -10.80
N GLN A 83 -13.04 11.29 -10.40
CA GLN A 83 -13.52 12.38 -11.23
C GLN A 83 -12.61 12.62 -12.44
N TYR A 84 -11.29 12.62 -12.25
CA TYR A 84 -10.33 12.75 -13.34
C TYR A 84 -10.51 11.65 -14.39
N MET A 85 -10.75 10.41 -13.94
CA MET A 85 -10.99 9.26 -14.83
C MET A 85 -12.24 9.43 -15.72
N GLN A 86 -13.19 10.27 -15.34
CA GLN A 86 -14.39 10.55 -16.15
C GLN A 86 -14.20 11.68 -17.16
N LEU A 87 -13.08 12.42 -17.11
CA LEU A 87 -12.81 13.52 -18.03
C LEU A 87 -12.34 13.00 -19.39
N ASN A 88 -12.87 13.57 -20.48
CA ASN A 88 -12.38 13.27 -21.84
C ASN A 88 -10.90 13.62 -22.06
N SER A 89 -10.36 14.53 -21.24
CA SER A 89 -8.95 14.94 -21.27
C SER A 89 -8.03 14.09 -20.39
N SER A 90 -8.54 13.04 -19.74
CA SER A 90 -7.72 12.18 -18.90
C SER A 90 -6.65 11.48 -19.73
N ASP A 91 -5.42 11.46 -19.25
CA ASP A 91 -4.35 10.67 -19.83
C ASP A 91 -3.76 9.69 -18.80
N PHE A 92 -2.95 8.74 -19.27
CA PHE A 92 -2.40 7.69 -18.42
C PHE A 92 -1.44 8.22 -17.36
N ASP A 93 -0.66 9.28 -17.64
CA ASP A 93 0.30 9.82 -16.66
C ASP A 93 -0.43 10.60 -15.55
N GLY A 94 -1.49 11.33 -15.92
CA GLY A 94 -2.40 11.99 -14.98
C GLY A 94 -3.16 10.99 -14.11
N LEU A 95 -3.67 9.90 -14.70
CA LEU A 95 -4.32 8.82 -13.95
C LEU A 95 -3.38 8.23 -12.91
N LEU A 96 -2.13 7.95 -13.29
CA LEU A 96 -1.13 7.46 -12.35
C LEU A 96 -0.80 8.49 -11.27
N ASN A 97 -0.74 9.78 -11.60
CA ASN A 97 -0.52 10.82 -10.59
C ASN A 97 -1.59 10.81 -9.51
N TYR A 98 -2.87 10.95 -9.92
CA TYR A 98 -3.98 10.99 -8.96
C TYR A 98 -4.12 9.67 -8.19
N LEU A 99 -3.91 8.53 -8.86
CA LEU A 99 -3.93 7.22 -8.20
C LEU A 99 -2.88 7.13 -7.10
N TRP A 100 -1.63 7.50 -7.39
CA TRP A 100 -0.54 7.37 -6.44
C TRP A 100 -0.61 8.40 -5.32
N GLU A 101 -1.06 9.63 -5.59
CA GLU A 101 -1.33 10.61 -4.54
C GLU A 101 -2.40 10.10 -3.56
N ALA A 102 -3.48 9.51 -4.08
CA ALA A 102 -4.55 8.96 -3.26
C ALA A 102 -4.10 7.70 -2.49
N HIS A 103 -3.41 6.78 -3.16
CA HIS A 103 -2.90 5.56 -2.54
C HIS A 103 -1.86 5.86 -1.44
N ALA A 104 -0.88 6.72 -1.69
CA ALA A 104 0.12 7.08 -0.68
C ALA A 104 -0.55 7.74 0.55
N SER A 105 -1.48 8.68 0.32
CA SER A 105 -2.23 9.33 1.40
C SER A 105 -3.13 8.38 2.21
N SER A 106 -3.39 7.17 1.70
CA SER A 106 -4.13 6.14 2.44
C SER A 106 -3.28 5.45 3.51
N LEU A 107 -1.96 5.66 3.48
CA LEU A 107 -1.02 5.12 4.47
C LEU A 107 -0.69 6.11 5.60
N ASP A 108 -0.89 7.42 5.40
CA ASP A 108 -0.51 8.49 6.34
C ASP A 108 -1.03 8.27 7.77
N TYR A 109 -2.34 8.02 7.89
CA TYR A 109 -2.96 7.74 9.17
C TYR A 109 -2.62 6.34 9.71
N PRO A 110 -2.91 5.24 8.98
CA PRO A 110 -2.88 3.92 9.59
C PRO A 110 -1.46 3.43 9.93
N THR A 111 -0.42 3.84 9.22
CA THR A 111 0.96 3.43 9.54
C THR A 111 1.40 3.86 10.93
N SER A 112 0.96 5.04 11.39
CA SER A 112 1.21 5.52 12.76
C SER A 112 0.16 5.01 13.75
N ALA A 113 -1.12 4.97 13.33
CA ALA A 113 -2.21 4.60 14.21
C ALA A 113 -2.15 3.14 14.65
N PHE A 114 -1.61 2.23 13.83
CA PHE A 114 -1.56 0.77 14.06
C PHE A 114 -0.18 0.23 14.45
N GLY A 115 0.73 1.08 14.96
CA GLY A 115 2.04 0.63 15.42
C GLY A 115 2.00 -0.37 16.59
N ASP A 116 0.91 -0.44 17.35
CA ASP A 116 0.68 -1.46 18.39
C ASP A 116 0.57 -2.88 17.82
N ARG A 117 0.22 -3.03 16.54
CA ARG A 117 0.07 -4.33 15.89
C ARG A 117 1.39 -5.06 15.67
N TYR A 118 2.51 -4.34 15.60
CA TYR A 118 3.84 -4.94 15.49
C TYR A 118 4.16 -5.90 16.65
N ASN A 119 3.50 -5.76 17.80
CA ASN A 119 3.66 -6.69 18.94
C ASN A 119 3.16 -8.11 18.65
N PHE A 120 2.39 -8.32 17.58
CA PHE A 120 1.91 -9.64 17.15
C PHE A 120 2.81 -10.30 16.11
N TYR A 121 3.89 -9.63 15.71
CA TYR A 121 4.78 -10.06 14.65
C TYR A 121 6.21 -10.27 15.15
N SER A 122 6.99 -11.03 14.39
CA SER A 122 8.44 -11.12 14.58
C SER A 122 9.08 -9.76 14.29
N GLU A 123 10.28 -9.51 14.82
CA GLU A 123 11.02 -8.28 14.49
C GLU A 123 11.31 -8.21 12.97
N LYS A 124 11.47 -9.36 12.32
CA LYS A 124 11.70 -9.44 10.86
C LYS A 124 10.49 -8.99 10.06
N GLU A 125 9.29 -9.43 10.44
CA GLU A 125 8.05 -9.04 9.76
C GLU A 125 7.72 -7.58 10.03
N ALA A 126 7.78 -7.12 11.29
CA ALA A 126 7.49 -5.72 11.62
C ALA A 126 8.42 -4.75 10.84
N ASN A 127 9.71 -5.06 10.74
CA ASN A 127 10.64 -4.28 9.93
C ASN A 127 10.26 -4.32 8.43
N PHE A 128 9.81 -5.46 7.91
CA PHE A 128 9.36 -5.56 6.52
C PHE A 128 8.11 -4.71 6.26
N GLU A 129 7.11 -4.76 7.13
CA GLU A 129 5.89 -3.96 7.09
C GLU A 129 6.21 -2.45 7.02
N GLU A 130 7.09 -1.96 7.90
CA GLU A 130 7.54 -0.58 7.89
C GLU A 130 8.29 -0.20 6.60
N ASN A 131 9.22 -1.05 6.16
CA ASN A 131 10.01 -0.80 4.96
C ASN A 131 9.13 -0.83 3.69
N TRP A 132 8.10 -1.67 3.67
CA TRP A 132 7.11 -1.71 2.60
C TRP A 132 6.31 -0.40 2.54
N ALA A 133 5.83 0.09 3.68
CA ALA A 133 5.09 1.36 3.74
C ALA A 133 5.94 2.55 3.26
N ILE A 134 7.23 2.59 3.66
CA ILE A 134 8.18 3.59 3.15
C ILE A 134 8.35 3.45 1.63
N ALA A 135 8.58 2.24 1.13
CA ALA A 135 8.80 2.00 -0.29
C ALA A 135 7.62 2.44 -1.16
N VAL A 136 6.38 2.31 -0.68
CA VAL A 136 5.20 2.80 -1.38
C VAL A 136 5.30 4.29 -1.72
N ASN A 137 5.87 5.13 -0.85
CA ASN A 137 6.04 6.56 -1.13
C ASN A 137 7.02 6.81 -2.29
N TYR A 138 8.10 6.03 -2.38
CA TYR A 138 9.04 6.12 -3.50
C TYR A 138 8.43 5.63 -4.81
N LEU A 139 7.63 4.56 -4.76
CA LEU A 139 6.88 4.06 -5.92
C LEU A 139 5.82 5.07 -6.39
N ALA A 140 5.17 5.75 -5.44
CA ALA A 140 4.19 6.80 -5.69
C ALA A 140 4.82 7.99 -6.41
N ALA A 141 5.94 8.50 -5.91
CA ALA A 141 6.71 9.55 -6.57
C ALA A 141 7.11 9.16 -8.01
N ALA A 142 7.49 7.89 -8.21
CA ALA A 142 7.84 7.36 -9.52
C ALA A 142 6.64 7.11 -10.45
N ARG A 143 5.40 7.25 -9.96
CA ARG A 143 4.14 6.98 -10.66
C ARG A 143 4.13 5.60 -11.33
N LEU A 144 4.56 4.59 -10.59
CA LEU A 144 4.77 3.25 -11.15
C LEU A 144 3.47 2.65 -11.71
N PRO A 145 3.41 2.18 -12.98
CA PRO A 145 2.17 1.67 -13.54
C PRO A 145 1.70 0.38 -12.85
N THR A 146 0.53 0.42 -12.21
CA THR A 146 -0.08 -0.70 -11.46
C THR A 146 -1.03 -1.54 -12.31
N THR A 147 -0.71 -1.75 -13.59
CA THR A 147 -1.50 -2.63 -14.45
C THR A 147 -1.38 -4.08 -13.97
N GLN A 148 -2.40 -4.90 -14.25
CA GLN A 148 -2.45 -6.29 -13.76
C GLN A 148 -1.14 -7.09 -13.99
N ASN A 149 -0.57 -7.04 -15.19
CA ASN A 149 0.66 -7.76 -15.51
C ASN A 149 1.88 -7.24 -14.74
N ARG A 150 1.99 -5.93 -14.55
CA ARG A 150 3.09 -5.31 -13.80
C ARG A 150 2.96 -5.60 -12.31
N THR A 151 1.78 -5.39 -11.75
CA THR A 151 1.49 -5.71 -10.35
C THR A 151 1.75 -7.19 -10.07
N TYR A 152 1.35 -8.10 -10.96
CA TYR A 152 1.69 -9.51 -10.85
C TYR A 152 3.21 -9.72 -10.78
N SER A 153 3.97 -9.12 -11.70
CA SER A 153 5.44 -9.22 -11.69
C SER A 153 6.04 -8.71 -10.37
N PHE A 154 5.54 -7.58 -9.86
CA PHE A 154 6.02 -6.95 -8.62
C PHE A 154 5.75 -7.84 -7.42
N GLN A 155 4.54 -8.40 -7.34
CA GLN A 155 4.12 -9.25 -6.22
C GLN A 155 4.89 -10.57 -6.14
N ARG A 156 5.41 -11.11 -7.25
CA ARG A 156 6.27 -12.31 -7.21
C ARG A 156 7.54 -12.11 -6.39
N GLY A 157 8.02 -10.87 -6.27
CA GLY A 157 9.18 -10.53 -5.47
C GLY A 157 8.89 -10.33 -3.98
N LEU A 158 7.62 -10.32 -3.56
CA LEU A 158 7.29 -10.19 -2.14
C LEU A 158 7.43 -11.54 -1.42
N PRO A 159 7.68 -11.52 -0.10
CA PRO A 159 7.68 -12.73 0.74
C PRO A 159 6.40 -13.55 0.52
N PRO A 160 6.50 -14.88 0.27
CA PRO A 160 5.34 -15.74 0.07
C PRO A 160 4.67 -16.16 1.39
N ARG A 161 5.28 -15.81 2.54
CA ARG A 161 4.79 -16.07 3.90
C ARG A 161 5.28 -14.97 4.83
N VAL A 162 4.61 -14.84 5.99
CA VAL A 162 5.04 -13.98 7.10
C VAL A 162 6.46 -14.37 7.53
N LEU A 163 7.31 -13.36 7.76
CA LEU A 163 8.68 -13.55 8.19
C LEU A 163 8.76 -13.94 9.66
N VAL A 164 9.71 -14.81 9.99
CA VAL A 164 10.01 -15.27 11.34
C VAL A 164 11.41 -14.85 11.76
N ASP A 165 11.74 -14.95 13.05
CA ASP A 165 13.01 -14.43 13.61
C ASP A 165 14.27 -15.00 12.95
N THR A 166 14.20 -16.23 12.41
CA THR A 166 15.31 -16.89 11.74
C THR A 166 15.49 -16.48 10.27
N ASP A 167 14.57 -15.71 9.71
CA ASP A 167 14.67 -15.27 8.32
C ASP A 167 15.71 -14.15 8.18
N ILE A 168 16.76 -14.43 7.42
CA ILE A 168 17.88 -13.50 7.19
C ILE A 168 18.11 -13.42 5.68
N ALA A 169 17.53 -12.40 5.04
CA ALA A 169 17.82 -12.09 3.64
C ALA A 169 19.29 -11.69 3.46
N PRO A 170 19.95 -12.05 2.34
CA PRO A 170 19.41 -12.72 1.16
C PRO A 170 19.50 -14.27 1.20
N PHE A 171 19.55 -14.88 2.39
CA PHE A 171 19.82 -16.32 2.57
C PHE A 171 18.62 -17.11 3.14
N ILE A 172 17.39 -16.64 2.90
CA ILE A 172 16.18 -17.37 3.31
C ILE A 172 16.01 -18.57 2.35
N PRO A 173 16.17 -19.82 2.83
CA PRO A 173 16.34 -20.97 1.93
C PRO A 173 15.10 -21.34 1.10
N ASP A 174 13.91 -21.04 1.61
CA ASP A 174 12.63 -21.32 0.95
C ASP A 174 12.12 -20.17 0.08
N PHE A 175 12.90 -19.10 -0.07
CA PHE A 175 12.58 -17.94 -0.91
C PHE A 175 13.36 -18.00 -2.22
N THR A 176 12.77 -17.48 -3.29
CA THR A 176 13.47 -17.31 -4.57
C THR A 176 14.58 -16.25 -4.46
N PRO A 177 15.55 -16.22 -5.40
CA PRO A 177 16.55 -15.15 -5.46
C PRO A 177 15.90 -13.76 -5.51
N LEU A 178 14.90 -13.55 -6.37
CA LEU A 178 14.15 -12.30 -6.44
C LEU A 178 13.53 -11.89 -5.10
N GLN A 179 12.90 -12.82 -4.38
CA GLN A 179 12.26 -12.52 -3.09
C GLN A 179 13.28 -12.09 -2.02
N ASN A 180 14.42 -12.79 -1.96
CA ASN A 180 15.53 -12.43 -1.08
C ASN A 180 16.11 -11.05 -1.44
N GLU A 181 16.28 -10.77 -2.73
CA GLU A 181 16.84 -9.50 -3.20
C GLU A 181 15.90 -8.32 -2.93
N VAL A 182 14.60 -8.48 -3.19
CA VAL A 182 13.58 -7.46 -2.88
C VAL A 182 13.57 -7.14 -1.39
N LEU A 183 13.67 -8.12 -0.50
CA LEU A 183 13.77 -7.87 0.95
C LEU A 183 14.99 -7.03 1.30
N VAL A 184 16.15 -7.32 0.69
CA VAL A 184 17.37 -6.51 0.88
C VAL A 184 17.16 -5.08 0.36
N SER A 185 16.57 -4.92 -0.83
CA SER A 185 16.31 -3.61 -1.42
C SER A 185 15.36 -2.76 -0.57
N LEU A 186 14.27 -3.35 -0.08
CA LEU A 186 13.30 -2.68 0.79
C LEU A 186 13.95 -2.25 2.11
N LYS A 187 14.77 -3.13 2.72
CA LYS A 187 15.52 -2.79 3.92
C LYS A 187 16.48 -1.63 3.68
N LEU A 188 17.25 -1.69 2.60
CA LEU A 188 18.21 -0.63 2.25
C LEU A 188 17.51 0.72 2.03
N LEU A 189 16.37 0.70 1.33
CA LEU A 189 15.57 1.89 1.08
C LEU A 189 15.01 2.47 2.40
N GLY A 190 14.41 1.62 3.24
CA GLY A 190 13.87 2.04 4.53
C GLY A 190 14.95 2.59 5.47
N ASP A 191 16.11 1.94 5.54
CA ASP A 191 17.24 2.41 6.34
C ASP A 191 17.76 3.75 5.81
N THR A 192 17.82 3.93 4.49
CA THR A 192 18.23 5.19 3.85
C THR A 192 17.25 6.32 4.17
N ASP A 193 15.95 6.06 4.04
CA ASP A 193 14.91 7.06 4.33
C ASP A 193 15.01 7.53 5.79
N ARG A 194 14.98 6.59 6.75
CA ARG A 194 15.07 6.88 8.19
C ARG A 194 16.36 7.61 8.54
N ASN A 195 17.52 7.14 8.06
CA ASN A 195 18.82 7.79 8.34
C ASN A 195 18.92 9.19 7.75
N SER A 196 18.20 9.46 6.64
CA SER A 196 18.14 10.77 6.02
C SER A 196 17.09 11.72 6.62
N GLY A 197 16.27 11.24 7.58
CA GLY A 197 15.09 11.97 8.03
C GLY A 197 14.12 12.29 6.89
N SER A 198 13.96 11.34 5.96
CA SER A 198 13.17 11.43 4.72
C SER A 198 13.63 12.48 3.70
N LEU A 199 14.83 13.05 3.85
CA LEU A 199 15.46 13.89 2.82
C LEU A 199 15.68 13.12 1.51
N SER A 200 16.00 11.82 1.59
CA SER A 200 16.17 11.00 0.39
C SER A 200 14.88 10.84 -0.42
N LEU A 201 13.71 10.72 0.24
CA LEU A 201 12.41 10.78 -0.43
C LEU A 201 12.16 12.14 -1.08
N THR A 202 12.46 13.24 -0.37
CA THR A 202 12.30 14.60 -0.94
C THR A 202 13.14 14.80 -2.20
N LEU A 203 14.38 14.32 -2.21
CA LEU A 203 15.25 14.35 -3.40
C LEU A 203 14.71 13.45 -4.51
N TRP A 204 14.17 12.29 -4.15
CA TRP A 204 13.55 11.37 -5.09
C TRP A 204 12.30 11.95 -5.76
N GLU A 205 11.41 12.58 -5.01
CA GLU A 205 10.23 13.29 -5.54
C GLU A 205 10.62 14.39 -6.52
N ASN A 206 11.64 15.18 -6.19
CA ASN A 206 12.18 16.20 -7.08
C ASN A 206 12.71 15.60 -8.38
N LEU A 207 13.44 14.48 -8.31
CA LEU A 207 13.94 13.77 -9.50
C LEU A 207 12.77 13.21 -10.35
N MET A 208 11.81 12.55 -9.70
CA MET A 208 10.66 11.91 -10.33
C MET A 208 9.60 12.90 -10.84
N SER A 209 9.72 14.20 -10.55
CA SER A 209 8.87 15.24 -11.14
C SER A 209 8.93 15.23 -12.68
N THR A 210 10.03 14.73 -13.26
CA THR A 210 10.21 14.63 -14.71
C THR A 210 9.76 13.29 -15.27
N LYS A 211 9.05 13.32 -16.40
CA LYS A 211 8.62 12.09 -17.12
C LYS A 211 9.81 11.24 -17.59
N LEU A 212 10.93 11.87 -17.93
CA LEU A 212 12.15 11.18 -18.33
C LEU A 212 12.70 10.32 -17.19
N ALA A 213 12.85 10.88 -15.98
CA ALA A 213 13.34 10.15 -14.83
C ALA A 213 12.43 8.96 -14.47
N ARG A 214 11.10 9.18 -14.44
CA ARG A 214 10.13 8.09 -14.20
C ARG A 214 10.22 6.97 -15.24
N THR A 215 10.41 7.34 -16.51
CA THR A 215 10.55 6.35 -17.61
C THR A 215 11.84 5.54 -17.49
N LEU A 216 12.96 6.18 -17.14
CA LEU A 216 14.23 5.49 -16.93
C LEU A 216 14.18 4.58 -15.71
N PHE A 217 13.59 5.06 -14.61
CA PHE A 217 13.40 4.26 -13.42
C PHE A 217 12.51 3.04 -13.68
N LEU A 218 11.38 3.21 -14.39
CA LEU A 218 10.50 2.09 -14.73
C LEU A 218 11.26 0.99 -15.48
N LYS A 219 12.11 1.35 -16.45
CA LYS A 219 12.94 0.37 -17.18
C LYS A 219 13.91 -0.34 -16.25
N ALA A 220 14.65 0.39 -15.43
CA ALA A 220 15.58 -0.19 -14.47
C ALA A 220 14.87 -1.11 -13.45
N PHE A 221 13.68 -0.72 -13.02
CA PHE A 221 12.85 -1.50 -12.10
C PHE A 221 12.33 -2.79 -12.75
N GLU A 222 11.85 -2.72 -13.99
CA GLU A 222 11.42 -3.90 -14.75
C GLU A 222 12.60 -4.84 -15.06
N GLU A 223 13.79 -4.30 -15.36
CA GLU A 223 15.02 -5.07 -15.55
C GLU A 223 15.43 -5.79 -14.26
N PHE A 224 15.44 -5.10 -13.12
CA PHE A 224 15.71 -5.67 -11.80
C PHE A 224 14.82 -6.88 -11.50
N LEU A 225 13.51 -6.75 -11.73
CA LEU A 225 12.56 -7.85 -11.51
C LEU A 225 12.76 -9.04 -12.46
N ALA A 226 13.27 -8.79 -13.67
CA ALA A 226 13.53 -9.82 -14.67
C ALA A 226 14.85 -10.56 -14.42
N THR A 227 15.90 -9.87 -13.96
CA THR A 227 17.24 -10.45 -13.76
C THR A 227 17.33 -11.42 -12.60
N SER A 228 16.43 -11.29 -11.62
CA SER A 228 16.45 -12.10 -10.40
C SER A 228 15.41 -13.24 -10.42
N SER A 229 14.71 -13.39 -11.55
CA SER A 229 13.70 -14.44 -11.84
C SER A 229 14.30 -15.83 -12.02
#